data_AF-A0AAW1KLY8-F1
#
_entry.id   AF-A0AAW1KLY8-F1
#
_cell.length_a   1.000
_cell.length_b   1.000
_cell.length_c   1.000
_cell.angle_alpha   90.00
_cell.angle_beta   90.00
_cell.angle_gamma   90.00
#
_symmetry.space_group_name_H-M   'P 1'
#
loop_
_entity.id
_entity.type
_entity.pdbx_description
1 polymer ?
#
loop_
_entity_poly.entity_id
_entity_poly.type
_entity_poly.pdbx_seq_one_letter_code
_entity_poly.pdbx_strand_id
1 'polypeptide(L)'
;MAFRSHHYDGSRIFTWLAEYVGIEVDQVNFVISQFVALALASLFRTVLHPSKTKSEIRHGFGLVFGLIIGYFCFGMQALHLAGLPSLCYIVIRTTSPQIMQRMVLAVALIYLSCIHLHRQIYDYASYTLDISGPLMIITQKVTSLAFCIHDGIARAETELSKSQKTYAVNKIPSALEYFSYALQFPSLMAGPALFYKDYIDFIDGKHLLPNSQPAGASRDSSTRIVVHEPSPIGAVFKKVTMAMICVAIFVKFLPVFPISRVKDSDFVENTSLLYKFWYLNGATMLMRFKYYFAWLFADAVCNNSGMGFNGYDANGIPQWDKFTNVFVLNFEVSACSIL
;
A
#
# COMPACT_ATOMS: atom_id res chain seq x y z
N MET A 1 -11.37 -31.91 5.42
CA MET A 1 -9.95 -32.03 5.84
C MET A 1 -9.62 -30.74 6.56
N ALA A 2 -9.28 -30.81 7.86
CA ALA A 2 -9.28 -29.65 8.75
C ALA A 2 -8.25 -28.58 8.33
N PHE A 3 -8.72 -27.39 7.94
CA PHE A 3 -7.90 -26.19 7.73
C PHE A 3 -7.46 -25.62 9.10
N ARG A 4 -6.57 -26.31 9.81
CA ARG A 4 -5.86 -25.72 10.95
C ARG A 4 -4.49 -25.26 10.47
N SER A 5 -4.41 -23.99 10.05
CA SER A 5 -3.14 -23.27 10.08
C SER A 5 -2.69 -23.21 11.55
N HIS A 6 -1.72 -24.04 11.90
CA HIS A 6 -1.14 -24.13 13.24
C HIS A 6 -0.32 -22.86 13.61
N HIS A 7 -0.10 -21.94 12.67
CA HIS A 7 0.82 -20.79 12.82
C HIS A 7 0.20 -19.43 12.47
N TYR A 8 -1.13 -19.32 12.32
CA TYR A 8 -1.79 -18.02 12.15
C TYR A 8 -2.18 -17.40 13.49
N ASP A 9 -1.54 -16.27 13.81
CA ASP A 9 -1.70 -15.53 15.06
C ASP A 9 -2.79 -14.44 15.02
N GLY A 10 -3.32 -14.14 13.84
CA GLY A 10 -4.37 -13.13 13.67
C GLY A 10 -5.74 -13.58 14.21
N SER A 11 -6.74 -12.72 14.01
CA SER A 11 -8.08 -12.94 14.55
C SER A 11 -8.72 -14.24 14.05
N ARG A 12 -9.30 -15.03 14.96
CA ARG A 12 -10.05 -16.26 14.61
C ARG A 12 -11.57 -16.07 14.66
N ILE A 13 -12.03 -14.81 14.80
CA ILE A 13 -13.46 -14.47 14.91
C ILE A 13 -14.26 -14.95 13.68
N PHE A 14 -13.65 -14.91 12.49
CA PHE A 14 -14.29 -15.23 11.22
C PHE A 14 -13.94 -16.63 10.68
N THR A 15 -13.48 -17.57 11.53
CA THR A 15 -13.20 -18.95 11.10
C THR A 15 -14.42 -19.64 10.52
N TRP A 16 -15.62 -19.38 11.07
CA TRP A 16 -16.88 -19.92 10.52
C TRP A 16 -17.13 -19.49 9.06
N LEU A 17 -16.77 -18.25 8.72
CA LEU A 17 -16.93 -17.71 7.37
C LEU A 17 -15.86 -18.30 6.43
N ALA A 18 -14.64 -18.47 6.93
CA ALA A 18 -13.55 -19.12 6.20
C ALA A 18 -13.93 -20.57 5.82
N GLU A 19 -14.50 -21.33 6.77
CA GLU A 19 -14.99 -22.69 6.53
C GLU A 19 -16.17 -22.73 5.55
N TYR A 20 -17.08 -21.77 5.61
CA TYR A 20 -18.22 -21.67 4.70
C TYR A 20 -17.80 -21.35 3.26
N VAL A 21 -16.87 -20.41 3.08
CA VAL A 21 -16.39 -19.98 1.74
C VAL A 21 -15.32 -20.93 1.18
N GLY A 22 -14.67 -21.72 2.02
CA GLY A 22 -13.61 -22.65 1.62
C GLY A 22 -12.26 -21.96 1.35
N ILE A 23 -11.97 -20.87 2.06
CA ILE A 23 -10.69 -20.14 1.98
C ILE A 23 -10.04 -20.00 3.35
N GLU A 24 -8.75 -19.68 3.39
CA GLU A 24 -8.01 -19.53 4.64
C GLU A 24 -8.45 -18.27 5.43
N VAL A 25 -8.44 -18.35 6.76
CA VAL A 25 -8.97 -17.29 7.65
C VAL A 25 -8.19 -15.97 7.56
N ASP A 26 -6.90 -16.03 7.28
CA ASP A 26 -6.04 -14.86 7.03
C ASP A 26 -6.50 -14.08 5.78
N GLN A 27 -6.92 -14.78 4.73
CA GLN A 27 -7.46 -14.17 3.51
C GLN A 27 -8.82 -13.51 3.78
N VAL A 28 -9.67 -14.17 4.57
CA VAL A 28 -10.96 -13.59 5.02
C VAL A 28 -10.72 -12.31 5.83
N ASN A 29 -9.80 -12.36 6.79
CA ASN A 29 -9.47 -11.20 7.62
C ASN A 29 -8.91 -10.05 6.78
N PHE A 30 -8.03 -10.35 5.81
CA PHE A 30 -7.55 -9.34 4.88
C PHE A 30 -8.70 -8.68 4.12
N VAL A 31 -9.61 -9.45 3.52
CA VAL A 31 -10.77 -8.91 2.78
C VAL A 31 -11.65 -8.05 3.70
N ILE A 32 -11.99 -8.54 4.89
CA ILE A 32 -12.77 -7.77 5.88
C ILE A 32 -12.06 -6.47 6.23
N SER A 33 -10.75 -6.52 6.47
CA SER A 33 -9.96 -5.33 6.79
C SER A 33 -9.98 -4.29 5.68
N GLN A 34 -10.01 -4.71 4.41
CA GLN A 34 -10.11 -3.81 3.28
C GLN A 34 -11.47 -3.11 3.23
N PHE A 35 -12.58 -3.84 3.43
CA PHE A 35 -13.92 -3.23 3.50
C PHE A 35 -14.07 -2.27 4.69
N VAL A 36 -13.53 -2.63 5.85
CA VAL A 36 -13.48 -1.75 7.02
C VAL A 36 -12.65 -0.50 6.72
N ALA A 37 -11.48 -0.66 6.09
CA ALA A 37 -10.65 0.45 5.65
C ALA A 37 -11.38 1.36 4.65
N LEU A 38 -12.18 0.81 3.74
CA LEU A 38 -12.98 1.60 2.80
C LEU A 38 -14.03 2.44 3.53
N ALA A 39 -14.73 1.87 4.51
CA ALA A 39 -15.69 2.62 5.33
C ALA A 39 -15.00 3.71 6.17
N LEU A 40 -13.87 3.38 6.80
CA LEU A 40 -13.05 4.33 7.55
C LEU A 40 -12.50 5.44 6.66
N ALA A 41 -12.20 5.17 5.38
CA ALA A 41 -11.76 6.19 4.43
C ALA A 41 -12.86 7.21 4.12
N SER A 42 -14.12 6.77 3.98
CA SER A 42 -15.26 7.70 3.86
C SER A 42 -15.41 8.56 5.11
N LEU A 43 -15.27 7.97 6.30
CA LEU A 43 -15.31 8.70 7.56
C LEU A 43 -14.16 9.71 7.68
N PHE A 44 -12.94 9.28 7.35
CA PHE A 44 -11.74 10.11 7.37
C PHE A 44 -11.89 11.35 6.49
N ARG A 45 -12.42 11.18 5.27
CA ARG A 45 -12.62 12.27 4.33
C ARG A 45 -13.71 13.24 4.75
N THR A 46 -14.85 12.72 5.24
CA THR A 46 -16.05 13.54 5.50
C THR A 46 -16.02 14.23 6.86
N VAL A 47 -15.63 13.49 7.91
CA VAL A 47 -15.61 13.97 9.30
C VAL A 47 -14.29 14.64 9.63
N LEU A 48 -13.16 14.05 9.21
CA LEU A 48 -11.81 14.57 9.47
C LEU A 48 -11.24 15.36 8.27
N HIS A 49 -12.11 16.06 7.55
CA HIS A 49 -11.72 16.92 6.44
C HIS A 49 -10.70 17.98 6.92
N PRO A 50 -9.63 18.28 6.15
CA PRO A 50 -8.59 19.24 6.57
C PRO A 50 -9.11 20.63 6.92
N SER A 51 -10.24 21.06 6.34
CA SER A 51 -10.87 22.35 6.70
C SER A 51 -11.58 22.36 8.07
N LYS A 52 -11.86 21.19 8.64
CA LYS A 52 -12.62 21.02 9.89
C LYS A 52 -11.76 20.51 11.05
N THR A 53 -10.59 19.95 10.77
CA THR A 53 -9.83 19.16 11.73
C THR A 53 -8.34 19.42 11.61
N LYS A 54 -7.65 19.48 12.75
CA LYS A 54 -6.20 19.68 12.80
C LYS A 54 -5.42 18.46 12.28
N SER A 55 -4.23 18.70 11.72
CA SER A 55 -3.36 17.66 11.16
C SER A 55 -3.00 16.56 12.17
N GLU A 56 -2.83 16.89 13.45
CA GLU A 56 -2.48 15.92 14.49
C GLU A 56 -3.58 14.86 14.71
N ILE A 57 -4.85 15.28 14.65
CA ILE A 57 -6.00 14.37 14.79
C ILE A 57 -6.08 13.45 13.58
N ARG A 58 -5.86 13.98 12.37
CA ARG A 58 -5.82 13.19 11.13
C ARG A 58 -4.69 12.17 11.17
N HIS A 59 -3.50 12.57 11.61
CA HIS A 59 -2.38 11.66 11.83
C HIS A 59 -2.70 10.56 12.84
N GLY A 60 -3.27 10.94 13.99
CA GLY A 60 -3.64 10.02 15.05
C GLY A 60 -4.68 9.00 14.58
N PHE A 61 -5.73 9.45 13.89
CA PHE A 61 -6.74 8.56 13.33
C PHE A 61 -6.13 7.55 12.34
N GLY A 62 -5.33 8.04 11.39
CA GLY A 62 -4.66 7.20 10.40
C GLY A 62 -3.82 6.10 11.04
N LEU A 63 -3.00 6.49 12.03
CA LEU A 63 -2.10 5.62 12.78
C LEU A 63 -2.85 4.58 13.64
N VAL A 64 -3.82 5.03 14.44
CA VAL A 64 -4.56 4.16 15.37
C VAL A 64 -5.32 3.07 14.61
N PHE A 65 -6.07 3.44 13.57
CA PHE A 65 -6.81 2.45 12.78
C PHE A 65 -5.88 1.55 11.97
N GLY A 66 -4.70 2.05 11.56
CA GLY A 66 -3.70 1.21 10.91
C GLY A 66 -3.16 0.13 11.84
N LEU A 67 -2.84 0.49 13.09
CA LEU A 67 -2.42 -0.47 14.12
C LEU A 67 -3.53 -1.47 14.47
N ILE A 68 -4.79 -1.02 14.60
CA ILE A 68 -5.93 -1.91 14.86
C ILE A 68 -6.09 -2.92 13.74
N ILE A 69 -6.07 -2.48 12.48
CA ILE A 69 -6.17 -3.37 11.32
C ILE A 69 -4.98 -4.33 11.26
N GLY A 70 -3.76 -3.84 11.48
CA GLY A 70 -2.56 -4.67 11.52
C GLY A 70 -2.63 -5.76 12.59
N TYR A 71 -3.04 -5.40 13.81
CA TYR A 71 -3.22 -6.37 14.90
C TYR A 71 -4.35 -7.36 14.62
N PHE A 72 -5.47 -6.91 14.06
CA PHE A 72 -6.57 -7.81 13.67
C PHE A 72 -6.10 -8.86 12.64
N CYS A 73 -5.32 -8.46 11.64
CA CYS A 73 -4.84 -9.34 10.58
C CYS A 73 -3.68 -10.25 10.99
N PHE A 74 -2.79 -9.83 11.90
CA PHE A 74 -1.53 -10.54 12.17
C PHE A 74 -1.27 -10.86 13.65
N GLY A 75 -2.15 -10.44 14.56
CA GLY A 75 -2.02 -10.70 15.99
C GLY A 75 -0.70 -10.17 16.56
N MET A 76 0.00 -11.01 17.32
CA MET A 76 1.26 -10.63 17.99
C MET A 76 2.37 -10.25 17.01
N GLN A 77 2.35 -10.77 15.79
CA GLN A 77 3.33 -10.39 14.77
C GLN A 77 3.20 -8.91 14.36
N ALA A 78 2.06 -8.26 14.63
CA ALA A 78 1.89 -6.82 14.43
C ALA A 78 2.89 -5.96 15.22
N LEU A 79 3.56 -6.51 16.26
CA LEU A 79 4.68 -5.84 16.92
C LEU A 79 5.80 -5.47 15.94
N HIS A 80 6.04 -6.26 14.89
CA HIS A 80 7.02 -5.94 13.87
C HIS A 80 6.65 -4.68 13.07
N LEU A 81 5.34 -4.39 12.91
CA LEU A 81 4.88 -3.15 12.26
C LEU A 81 5.32 -1.92 13.03
N ALA A 82 5.37 -1.99 14.37
CA ALA A 82 5.91 -0.91 15.18
C ALA A 82 7.45 -0.98 15.27
N GLY A 83 8.02 -2.18 15.36
CA GLY A 83 9.45 -2.41 15.59
C GLY A 83 10.36 -1.88 14.48
N LEU A 84 10.11 -2.28 13.21
CA LEU A 84 10.90 -1.85 12.05
C LEU A 84 10.97 -0.31 11.92
N PRO A 85 9.85 0.43 11.86
CA PRO A 85 9.90 1.89 11.75
C PRO A 85 10.48 2.54 13.02
N SER A 86 10.29 1.96 14.21
CA SER A 86 10.91 2.50 15.43
C SER A 86 12.43 2.49 15.36
N LEU A 87 13.03 1.36 14.95
CA LEU A 87 14.49 1.26 14.78
C LEU A 87 15.00 2.26 13.73
N CYS A 88 14.28 2.38 12.60
CA CYS A 88 14.64 3.34 11.56
C CYS A 88 14.53 4.79 12.06
N TYR A 89 13.51 5.13 12.86
CA TYR A 89 13.35 6.46 13.42
C TYR A 89 14.47 6.82 14.40
N ILE A 90 14.91 5.87 15.22
CA ILE A 90 16.06 6.06 16.11
C ILE A 90 17.29 6.45 15.28
N VAL A 91 17.59 5.70 14.21
CA VAL A 91 18.71 6.02 13.30
C VAL A 91 18.55 7.42 12.70
N ILE A 92 17.34 7.78 12.26
CA ILE A 92 17.04 9.12 11.70
C ILE A 92 17.34 10.23 12.71
N ARG A 93 17.13 9.98 14.01
CA ARG A 93 17.30 10.98 15.07
C ARG A 93 18.71 11.06 15.64
N THR A 94 19.50 9.99 15.54
CA THR A 94 20.84 9.91 16.17
C THR A 94 21.98 10.06 15.19
N THR A 95 21.73 9.87 13.88
CA THR A 95 22.78 9.84 12.86
C THR A 95 22.83 11.14 12.06
N SER A 96 24.02 11.51 11.60
CA SER A 96 24.19 12.70 10.73
C SER A 96 23.45 12.52 9.40
N PRO A 97 22.77 13.57 8.87
CA PRO A 97 22.00 13.51 7.63
C PRO A 97 22.80 13.05 6.40
N GLN A 98 24.14 13.13 6.42
CA GLN A 98 25.03 12.74 5.32
C GLN A 98 25.08 11.21 5.09
N ILE A 99 24.92 10.41 6.14
CA ILE A 99 25.03 8.93 6.07
C ILE A 99 23.75 8.19 6.50
N MET A 100 22.81 8.90 7.13
CA MET A 100 21.58 8.37 7.71
C MET A 100 20.76 7.49 6.75
N GLN A 101 20.58 7.91 5.50
CA GLN A 101 19.85 7.19 4.45
C GLN A 101 20.41 5.78 4.19
N ARG A 102 21.74 5.64 4.21
CA ARG A 102 22.41 4.34 4.02
C ARG A 102 22.22 3.45 5.25
N MET A 103 22.31 4.03 6.44
CA MET A 103 22.09 3.33 7.71
C MET A 103 20.64 2.86 7.86
N VAL A 104 19.67 3.72 7.55
CA VAL A 104 18.24 3.35 7.55
C VAL A 104 17.96 2.24 6.54
N LEU A 105 18.53 2.33 5.32
CA LEU A 105 18.41 1.28 4.32
C LEU A 105 18.97 -0.06 4.83
N ALA A 106 20.17 -0.05 5.42
CA ALA A 106 20.79 -1.24 5.97
C ALA A 106 19.93 -1.85 7.09
N VAL A 107 19.51 -1.05 8.07
CA VAL A 107 18.67 -1.50 9.20
C VAL A 107 17.35 -2.08 8.70
N ALA A 108 16.67 -1.38 7.79
CA ALA A 108 15.37 -1.83 7.28
C ALA A 108 15.49 -3.13 6.47
N LEU A 109 16.48 -3.23 5.58
CA LEU A 109 16.71 -4.45 4.78
C LEU A 109 17.18 -5.63 5.63
N ILE A 110 18.05 -5.42 6.61
CA ILE A 110 18.48 -6.49 7.53
C ILE A 110 17.29 -7.00 8.33
N TYR A 111 16.49 -6.10 8.92
CA TYR A 111 15.31 -6.48 9.69
C TYR A 111 14.32 -7.28 8.83
N LEU A 112 13.97 -6.76 7.65
CA LEU A 112 13.07 -7.44 6.71
C LEU A 112 13.63 -8.80 6.28
N SER A 113 14.94 -8.89 6.03
CA SER A 113 15.62 -10.15 5.69
C SER A 113 15.55 -11.16 6.83
N CYS A 114 15.76 -10.73 8.08
CA CYS A 114 15.62 -11.60 9.25
C CYS A 114 14.19 -12.15 9.38
N ILE A 115 13.16 -11.34 9.13
CA ILE A 115 11.76 -11.80 9.15
C ILE A 115 11.48 -12.80 8.02
N HIS A 116 11.96 -12.54 6.81
CA HIS A 116 11.83 -13.49 5.70
C HIS A 116 12.57 -14.79 5.96
N LEU A 117 13.80 -14.75 6.49
CA LEU A 117 14.57 -15.93 6.86
C LEU A 117 13.89 -16.72 7.98
N HIS A 118 13.38 -16.02 9.01
CA HIS A 118 12.63 -16.66 10.07
C HIS A 118 11.42 -17.40 9.50
N ARG A 119 10.63 -16.74 8.65
CA ARG A 119 9.49 -17.36 7.94
C ARG A 119 9.88 -18.56 7.11
N GLN A 120 10.99 -18.51 6.39
CA GLN A 120 11.48 -19.65 5.61
C GLN A 120 11.82 -20.86 6.50
N ILE A 121 12.24 -20.64 7.74
CA ILE A 121 12.58 -21.70 8.69
C ILE A 121 11.32 -22.33 9.31
N TYR A 122 10.34 -21.53 9.73
CA TYR A 122 9.17 -22.07 10.45
C TYR A 122 7.94 -22.37 9.56
N ASP A 123 7.79 -21.72 8.40
CA ASP A 123 6.63 -21.86 7.50
C ASP A 123 7.08 -21.90 6.02
N TYR A 124 7.85 -22.94 5.69
CA TYR A 124 8.46 -23.09 4.37
C TYR A 124 7.42 -23.32 3.26
N ALA A 125 7.53 -22.57 2.16
CA ALA A 125 6.70 -22.66 0.95
C ALA A 125 5.19 -22.44 1.17
N SER A 126 4.82 -21.77 2.26
CA SER A 126 3.45 -21.40 2.57
C SER A 126 2.99 -20.15 1.80
N TYR A 127 1.71 -20.13 1.41
CA TYR A 127 1.09 -19.04 0.66
C TYR A 127 0.19 -18.14 1.53
N THR A 128 0.28 -18.29 2.84
CA THR A 128 -0.44 -17.49 3.84
C THR A 128 -0.08 -16.00 3.73
N LEU A 129 -1.07 -15.16 4.01
CA LEU A 129 -0.86 -13.74 4.23
C LEU A 129 -0.13 -13.54 5.56
N ASP A 130 1.00 -12.86 5.47
CA ASP A 130 1.96 -12.75 6.54
C ASP A 130 2.41 -11.30 6.70
N ILE A 131 2.96 -11.01 7.88
CA ILE A 131 3.41 -9.68 8.28
C ILE A 131 4.47 -9.09 7.34
N SER A 132 5.21 -9.94 6.62
CA SER A 132 6.19 -9.52 5.62
C SER A 132 5.62 -8.60 4.55
N GLY A 133 4.35 -8.76 4.14
CA GLY A 133 3.69 -7.89 3.15
C GLY A 133 3.70 -6.41 3.58
N PRO A 134 3.03 -6.06 4.68
CA PRO A 134 3.07 -4.71 5.24
C PRO A 134 4.48 -4.22 5.58
N LEU A 135 5.37 -5.10 6.07
CA LEU A 135 6.76 -4.72 6.37
C LEU A 135 7.54 -4.29 5.11
N MET A 136 7.29 -4.90 3.94
CA MET A 136 7.86 -4.43 2.67
C MET A 136 7.43 -3.00 2.37
N ILE A 137 6.14 -2.67 2.53
CA ILE A 137 5.62 -1.31 2.28
C ILE A 137 6.23 -0.31 3.27
N ILE A 138 6.31 -0.66 4.57
CA ILE A 138 6.95 0.19 5.57
C ILE A 138 8.43 0.39 5.22
N THR A 139 9.14 -0.66 4.82
CA THR A 139 10.55 -0.58 4.39
C THR A 139 10.72 0.40 3.24
N GLN A 140 9.87 0.34 2.22
CA GLN A 140 9.88 1.30 1.11
C GLN A 140 9.64 2.73 1.59
N LYS A 141 8.64 2.93 2.47
CA LYS A 141 8.30 4.25 3.00
C LYS A 141 9.42 4.88 3.82
N VAL A 142 9.98 4.15 4.79
CA VAL A 142 10.98 4.68 5.73
C VAL A 142 12.33 4.91 5.07
N THR A 143 12.72 4.05 4.13
CA THR A 143 13.96 4.22 3.37
C THR A 143 13.82 5.38 2.38
N SER A 144 12.71 5.48 1.65
CA SER A 144 12.39 6.61 0.78
C SER A 144 12.44 7.94 1.55
N LEU A 145 11.79 8.01 2.72
CA LEU A 145 11.84 9.19 3.57
C LEU A 145 13.28 9.53 3.98
N ALA A 146 14.10 8.54 4.36
CA ALA A 146 15.48 8.81 4.76
C ALA A 146 16.31 9.39 3.62
N PHE A 147 16.12 8.90 2.38
CA PHE A 147 16.73 9.51 1.19
C PHE A 147 16.20 10.92 0.92
N CYS A 148 14.90 11.16 1.06
CA CYS A 148 14.32 12.50 0.91
C CYS A 148 14.85 13.51 1.94
N ILE A 149 15.10 13.07 3.19
CA ILE A 149 15.72 13.92 4.23
C ILE A 149 17.18 14.19 3.91
N HIS A 150 17.95 13.19 3.47
CA HIS A 150 19.33 13.38 3.02
C HIS A 150 19.39 14.41 1.88
N ASP A 151 18.53 14.28 0.88
CA ASP A 151 18.48 15.20 -0.26
C ASP A 151 18.10 16.63 0.17
N GLY A 152 17.24 16.81 1.18
CA GLY A 152 16.81 18.14 1.64
C GLY A 152 17.74 18.83 2.66
N ILE A 153 18.49 18.06 3.46
CA ILE A 153 19.33 18.61 4.55
C ILE A 153 20.82 18.56 4.21
N ALA A 154 21.28 17.51 3.52
CA ALA A 154 22.70 17.22 3.35
C ALA A 154 23.26 17.57 1.96
N ARG A 155 22.41 17.88 0.97
CA ARG A 155 22.81 18.16 -0.41
C ARG A 155 22.44 19.58 -0.83
N ALA A 156 23.24 20.16 -1.72
CA ALA A 156 22.91 21.44 -2.33
C ALA A 156 21.81 21.27 -3.38
N GLU A 157 20.88 22.23 -3.45
CA GLU A 157 19.74 22.16 -4.39
C GLU A 157 20.19 22.11 -5.86
N THR A 158 21.35 22.68 -6.19
CA THR A 158 21.95 22.63 -7.54
C THR A 158 22.33 21.21 -7.99
N GLU A 159 22.55 20.29 -7.05
CA GLU A 159 22.93 18.90 -7.32
C GLU A 159 21.74 17.95 -7.43
N LEU A 160 20.53 18.45 -7.13
CA LEU A 160 19.31 17.65 -7.10
C LEU A 160 18.64 17.62 -8.47
N SER A 161 18.22 16.43 -8.90
CA SER A 161 17.31 16.29 -10.02
C SER A 161 15.93 16.92 -9.72
N LYS A 162 15.13 17.20 -10.75
CA LYS A 162 13.80 17.81 -10.59
C LYS A 162 12.89 17.01 -9.64
N SER A 163 12.92 15.68 -9.72
CA SER A 163 12.15 14.81 -8.82
C SER A 163 12.68 14.88 -7.39
N GLN A 164 13.99 14.84 -7.18
CA GLN A 164 14.59 14.99 -5.85
C GLN A 164 14.25 16.32 -5.21
N LYS A 165 14.33 17.43 -5.94
CA LYS A 165 13.89 18.75 -5.44
C LYS A 165 12.44 18.75 -5.00
N THR A 166 11.58 18.09 -5.79
CA THR A 166 10.14 18.00 -5.50
C THR A 166 9.91 17.31 -4.17
N TYR A 167 10.56 16.18 -3.91
CA TYR A 167 10.36 15.34 -2.73
C TYR A 167 11.34 15.58 -1.58
N ALA A 168 12.29 16.51 -1.71
CA ALA A 168 13.25 16.84 -0.68
C ALA A 168 12.55 17.28 0.62
N VAL A 169 13.03 16.76 1.75
CA VAL A 169 12.48 17.02 3.08
C VAL A 169 13.53 17.77 3.89
N ASN A 170 13.29 19.06 4.09
CA ASN A 170 14.27 19.97 4.72
C ASN A 170 14.20 19.95 6.26
N LYS A 171 13.27 19.19 6.85
CA LYS A 171 13.06 19.09 8.29
C LYS A 171 12.75 17.66 8.69
N ILE A 172 13.40 17.18 9.75
CA ILE A 172 13.13 15.85 10.30
C ILE A 172 11.68 15.80 10.83
N PRO A 173 10.87 14.80 10.42
CA PRO A 173 9.51 14.61 10.91
C PRO A 173 9.42 14.41 12.42
N SER A 174 8.35 14.92 13.03
CA SER A 174 7.95 14.52 14.38
C SER A 174 7.63 13.03 14.44
N ALA A 175 7.64 12.45 15.64
CA ALA A 175 7.30 11.04 15.82
C ALA A 175 5.88 10.74 15.32
N LEU A 176 4.92 11.63 15.57
CA LEU A 176 3.54 11.47 15.12
C LEU A 176 3.45 11.45 13.59
N GLU A 177 4.06 12.41 12.89
CA GLU A 177 4.08 12.45 11.43
C GLU A 177 4.75 11.20 10.85
N TYR A 178 5.89 10.80 11.41
CA TYR A 178 6.67 9.65 10.96
C TYR A 178 5.91 8.33 11.09
N PHE A 179 5.41 8.03 12.29
CA PHE A 179 4.69 6.78 12.53
C PHE A 179 3.36 6.77 11.80
N SER A 180 2.67 7.91 11.72
CA SER A 180 1.44 8.02 10.97
C SER A 180 1.66 7.80 9.47
N TYR A 181 2.72 8.35 8.87
CA TYR A 181 3.11 8.07 7.49
C TYR A 181 3.40 6.59 7.24
N ALA A 182 4.19 5.97 8.11
CA ALA A 182 4.58 4.58 8.01
C ALA A 182 3.36 3.64 8.14
N LEU A 183 2.48 3.91 9.10
CA LEU A 183 1.48 2.97 9.60
C LEU A 183 0.02 3.33 9.32
N GLN A 184 -0.25 4.36 8.52
CA GLN A 184 -1.62 4.75 8.21
C GLN A 184 -2.44 3.64 7.54
N PHE A 185 -3.69 3.47 7.98
CA PHE A 185 -4.58 2.41 7.51
C PHE A 185 -4.82 2.33 5.98
N PRO A 186 -4.89 3.44 5.19
CA PRO A 186 -5.26 3.32 3.77
C PRO A 186 -4.23 2.56 2.95
N SER A 187 -2.95 2.64 3.35
CA SER A 187 -1.84 2.08 2.58
C SER A 187 -1.03 1.00 3.29
N LEU A 188 -1.39 0.63 4.52
CA LEU A 188 -0.60 -0.30 5.32
C LEU A 188 -0.57 -1.73 4.75
N MET A 189 -1.72 -2.26 4.33
CA MET A 189 -1.87 -3.68 3.98
C MET A 189 -1.36 -4.02 2.57
N ALA A 190 -1.80 -3.25 1.57
CA ALA A 190 -1.49 -3.50 0.15
C ALA A 190 -1.53 -2.20 -0.67
N GLY A 191 -1.41 -1.05 -0.01
CA GLY A 191 -1.51 0.23 -0.70
C GLY A 191 -0.20 0.67 -1.32
N PRO A 192 -0.28 1.71 -2.16
CA PRO A 192 0.87 2.22 -2.90
C PRO A 192 1.93 2.78 -1.96
N ALA A 193 3.19 2.61 -2.36
CA ALA A 193 4.31 3.27 -1.71
C ALA A 193 4.31 4.76 -2.08
N LEU A 194 3.71 5.57 -1.21
CA LEU A 194 3.63 7.02 -1.33
C LEU A 194 4.87 7.72 -0.75
N PHE A 195 5.28 8.86 -1.31
CA PHE A 195 6.33 9.70 -0.74
C PHE A 195 5.82 10.48 0.48
N TYR A 196 6.71 10.74 1.44
CA TYR A 196 6.36 11.47 2.66
C TYR A 196 5.81 12.88 2.40
N LYS A 197 6.33 13.59 1.41
CA LYS A 197 5.83 14.94 1.10
C LYS A 197 4.36 14.92 0.67
N ASP A 198 4.01 14.00 -0.22
CA ASP A 198 2.63 13.82 -0.64
C ASP A 198 1.71 13.45 0.52
N TYR A 199 2.21 12.65 1.45
CA TYR A 199 1.48 12.31 2.67
C TYR A 199 1.17 13.53 3.53
N ILE A 200 2.17 14.38 3.78
CA ILE A 200 1.97 15.59 4.57
C ILE A 200 1.05 16.57 3.84
N ASP A 201 1.20 16.74 2.53
CA ASP A 201 0.29 17.58 1.73
C ASP A 201 -1.15 17.03 1.72
N PHE A 202 -1.32 15.70 1.82
CA PHE A 202 -2.61 15.05 2.03
C PHE A 202 -3.22 15.38 3.40
N ILE A 203 -2.44 15.22 4.48
CA ILE A 203 -2.88 15.46 5.86
C ILE A 203 -3.11 16.95 6.14
N ASP A 204 -2.37 17.84 5.51
CA ASP A 204 -2.58 19.28 5.63
C ASP A 204 -3.66 19.82 4.67
N GLY A 205 -4.10 19.01 3.70
CA GLY A 205 -5.05 19.45 2.67
C GLY A 205 -4.46 20.35 1.58
N LYS A 206 -3.14 20.52 1.54
CA LYS A 206 -2.44 21.33 0.52
C LYS A 206 -2.61 20.80 -0.90
N HIS A 207 -2.76 19.49 -1.05
CA HIS A 207 -3.02 18.84 -2.35
C HIS A 207 -4.35 19.27 -3.00
N LEU A 208 -5.26 19.91 -2.25
CA LEU A 208 -6.52 20.44 -2.77
C LEU A 208 -6.34 21.86 -3.33
N LEU A 209 -5.25 22.56 -3.00
CA LEU A 209 -5.03 23.90 -3.50
C LEU A 209 -4.72 23.85 -5.01
N PRO A 210 -5.31 24.73 -5.84
CA PRO A 210 -4.99 24.76 -7.26
C PRO A 210 -3.50 25.06 -7.45
N ASN A 211 -2.74 24.12 -7.99
CA ASN A 211 -1.34 24.30 -8.40
C ASN A 211 -1.22 25.13 -9.70
N SER A 212 -2.14 26.07 -9.94
CA SER A 212 -2.18 26.90 -11.13
C SER A 212 -2.54 28.33 -10.77
N GLN A 213 -1.60 29.04 -10.16
CA GLN A 213 -1.48 30.47 -10.41
C GLN A 213 -0.14 30.72 -11.10
N PRO A 214 -0.12 31.38 -12.28
CA PRO A 214 1.11 31.82 -12.90
C PRO A 214 1.85 32.75 -11.93
N ALA A 215 3.18 32.67 -11.92
CA ALA A 215 4.05 33.51 -11.13
C ALA A 215 3.77 35.00 -11.42
N GLY A 216 3.00 35.67 -10.55
CA GLY A 216 2.64 37.08 -10.73
C GLY A 216 1.34 37.55 -10.08
N ALA A 217 0.44 36.67 -9.64
CA ALA A 217 -0.78 37.10 -8.94
C ALA A 217 -0.49 37.39 -7.46
N SER A 218 -0.72 38.63 -7.03
CA SER A 218 -0.64 39.05 -5.64
C SER A 218 -1.56 38.22 -4.75
N ARG A 219 -1.01 37.69 -3.65
CA ARG A 219 -1.79 37.01 -2.60
C ARG A 219 -2.66 38.02 -1.87
N ASP A 220 -3.88 38.24 -2.35
CA ASP A 220 -4.89 38.89 -1.53
C ASP A 220 -5.44 37.88 -0.53
N SER A 221 -5.05 38.06 0.74
CA SER A 221 -5.25 37.10 1.84
C SER A 221 -6.70 36.96 2.33
N SER A 222 -7.66 37.58 1.65
CA SER A 222 -9.04 37.76 2.12
C SER A 222 -10.07 36.83 1.47
N THR A 223 -9.75 36.14 0.38
CA THR A 223 -10.69 35.24 -0.31
C THR A 223 -10.42 33.79 0.08
N ARG A 224 -11.29 33.21 0.92
CA ARG A 224 -11.34 31.75 1.12
C ARG A 224 -11.74 31.12 -0.22
N ILE A 225 -10.75 30.67 -0.99
CA ILE A 225 -11.01 29.85 -2.18
C ILE A 225 -11.65 28.55 -1.67
N VAL A 226 -12.97 28.43 -1.82
CA VAL A 226 -13.69 27.18 -1.59
C VAL A 226 -13.31 26.25 -2.73
N VAL A 227 -12.22 25.50 -2.55
CA VAL A 227 -11.88 24.43 -3.47
C VAL A 227 -12.95 23.36 -3.30
N HIS A 228 -13.80 23.20 -4.30
CA HIS A 228 -14.77 22.12 -4.33
C HIS A 228 -14.02 20.81 -4.55
N GLU A 229 -13.92 19.99 -3.51
CA GLU A 229 -13.26 18.69 -3.61
C GLU A 229 -14.12 17.80 -4.54
N PRO A 230 -13.56 17.26 -5.64
CA PRO A 230 -14.34 16.45 -6.55
C PRO A 230 -14.75 15.13 -5.88
N SER A 231 -15.90 14.59 -6.24
CA SER A 231 -16.37 13.32 -5.68
C SER A 231 -15.48 12.15 -6.14
N PRO A 232 -14.98 11.29 -5.24
CA PRO A 232 -14.18 10.12 -5.59
C PRO A 232 -15.05 8.93 -6.01
N ILE A 233 -16.39 9.01 -5.83
CA ILE A 233 -17.31 7.86 -5.88
C ILE A 233 -17.19 7.09 -7.19
N GLY A 234 -17.12 7.78 -8.34
CA GLY A 234 -16.98 7.13 -9.64
C GLY A 234 -15.67 6.35 -9.77
N ALA A 235 -14.55 6.93 -9.31
CA ALA A 235 -13.25 6.26 -9.34
C ALA A 235 -13.19 5.08 -8.36
N VAL A 236 -13.74 5.24 -7.16
CA VAL A 236 -13.83 4.19 -6.13
C VAL A 236 -14.70 3.04 -6.62
N PHE A 237 -15.90 3.33 -7.14
CA PHE A 237 -16.80 2.31 -7.67
C PHE A 237 -16.17 1.51 -8.81
N LYS A 238 -15.48 2.19 -9.74
CA LYS A 238 -14.72 1.54 -10.80
C LYS A 238 -13.66 0.59 -10.26
N LYS A 239 -12.81 1.05 -9.33
CA LYS A 239 -11.72 0.24 -8.75
C LYS A 239 -12.25 -0.94 -7.92
N VAL A 240 -13.27 -0.74 -7.10
CA VAL A 240 -13.93 -1.82 -6.33
C VAL A 240 -14.54 -2.85 -7.27
N THR A 241 -15.26 -2.42 -8.32
CA THR A 241 -15.85 -3.34 -9.30
C THR A 241 -14.77 -4.17 -9.99
N MET A 242 -13.67 -3.54 -10.44
CA MET A 242 -12.53 -4.25 -11.03
C MET A 242 -11.88 -5.24 -10.05
N ALA A 243 -11.73 -4.86 -8.78
CA ALA A 243 -11.20 -5.74 -7.75
C ALA A 243 -12.10 -6.97 -7.54
N MET A 244 -13.42 -6.78 -7.49
CA MET A 244 -14.39 -7.87 -7.36
C MET A 244 -14.38 -8.81 -8.57
N ILE A 245 -14.24 -8.28 -9.78
CA ILE A 245 -14.05 -9.09 -11.00
C ILE A 245 -12.79 -9.94 -10.88
N CYS A 246 -11.68 -9.38 -10.38
CA CYS A 246 -10.44 -10.13 -10.19
C CYS A 246 -10.60 -11.30 -9.21
N VAL A 247 -11.29 -11.09 -8.08
CA VAL A 247 -11.60 -12.17 -7.12
C VAL A 247 -12.51 -13.22 -7.75
N ALA A 248 -13.53 -12.81 -8.50
CA ALA A 248 -14.44 -13.74 -9.16
C ALA A 248 -13.71 -14.63 -10.17
N ILE A 249 -12.79 -14.07 -10.96
CA ILE A 249 -11.93 -14.83 -11.86
C ILE A 249 -11.03 -15.78 -11.05
N PHE A 250 -10.36 -15.28 -10.01
CA PHE A 250 -9.49 -16.09 -9.18
C PHE A 250 -10.22 -17.30 -8.57
N VAL A 251 -11.34 -17.07 -7.88
CA VAL A 251 -12.12 -18.13 -7.21
C VAL A 251 -12.70 -19.13 -8.22
N LYS A 252 -13.18 -18.65 -9.38
CA LYS A 252 -13.80 -19.52 -10.39
C LYS A 252 -12.78 -20.42 -11.10
N PHE A 253 -11.62 -19.87 -11.46
CA PHE A 253 -10.66 -20.57 -12.31
C PHE A 253 -9.55 -21.28 -11.51
N LEU A 254 -9.28 -20.90 -10.26
CA LEU A 254 -8.23 -21.53 -9.44
C LEU A 254 -8.41 -23.04 -9.27
N PRO A 255 -9.62 -23.57 -9.03
CA PRO A 255 -9.84 -25.02 -8.95
C PRO A 255 -9.63 -25.73 -10.29
N VAL A 256 -9.78 -25.02 -11.41
CA VAL A 256 -9.65 -25.58 -12.77
C VAL A 256 -8.19 -25.62 -13.20
N PHE A 257 -7.41 -24.59 -12.86
CA PHE A 257 -5.99 -24.46 -13.20
C PHE A 257 -5.12 -24.26 -11.96
N PRO A 258 -5.05 -25.26 -11.05
CA PRO A 258 -4.27 -25.14 -9.84
C PRO A 258 -2.78 -25.12 -10.16
N ILE A 259 -2.06 -24.14 -9.60
CA ILE A 259 -0.60 -24.02 -9.77
C ILE A 259 0.15 -25.22 -9.17
N SER A 260 -0.45 -25.91 -8.19
CA SER A 260 0.12 -27.12 -7.58
C SER A 260 0.31 -28.26 -8.58
N ARG A 261 -0.50 -28.31 -9.66
CA ARG A 261 -0.38 -29.34 -10.71
C ARG A 261 0.99 -29.38 -11.36
N VAL A 262 1.71 -28.27 -11.35
CA VAL A 262 3.09 -28.19 -11.87
C VAL A 262 4.05 -29.12 -11.12
N LYS A 263 3.71 -29.49 -9.88
CA LYS A 263 4.51 -30.39 -9.04
C LYS A 263 4.12 -31.86 -9.19
N ASP A 264 3.04 -32.17 -9.90
CA ASP A 264 2.57 -33.55 -10.06
C ASP A 264 3.51 -34.33 -10.97
N SER A 265 3.92 -35.53 -10.56
CA SER A 265 4.85 -36.38 -11.33
C SER A 265 4.31 -36.68 -12.72
N ASP A 266 3.01 -36.94 -12.85
CA ASP A 266 2.35 -37.14 -14.14
C ASP A 266 2.46 -35.91 -15.06
N PHE A 267 2.28 -34.71 -14.52
CA PHE A 267 2.45 -33.48 -15.29
C PHE A 267 3.92 -33.30 -15.72
N VAL A 268 4.86 -33.57 -14.82
CA VAL A 268 6.30 -33.40 -15.10
C VAL A 268 6.81 -34.43 -16.09
N GLU A 269 6.38 -35.69 -16.01
CA GLU A 269 6.92 -36.78 -16.81
C GLU A 269 6.17 -36.95 -18.14
N ASN A 270 4.84 -36.78 -18.15
CA ASN A 270 4.00 -37.18 -19.28
C ASN A 270 3.48 -36.03 -20.16
N THR A 271 3.80 -34.76 -19.86
CA THR A 271 3.35 -33.62 -20.68
C THR A 271 4.46 -32.98 -21.52
N SER A 272 4.07 -32.50 -22.71
CA SER A 272 4.98 -31.83 -23.64
C SER A 272 5.49 -30.50 -23.08
N LEU A 273 6.69 -30.10 -23.49
CA LEU A 273 7.29 -28.83 -23.05
C LEU A 273 6.41 -27.62 -23.43
N LEU A 274 5.79 -27.65 -24.61
CA LEU A 274 4.88 -26.60 -25.05
C LEU A 274 3.64 -26.50 -24.18
N TYR A 275 3.05 -27.64 -23.78
CA TYR A 275 1.91 -27.64 -22.86
C TYR A 275 2.31 -27.10 -21.48
N LYS A 276 3.47 -27.53 -20.96
CA LYS A 276 4.01 -27.02 -19.68
C LYS A 276 4.18 -25.50 -19.71
N PHE A 277 4.73 -24.96 -20.80
CA PHE A 277 4.91 -23.53 -20.98
C PHE A 277 3.58 -22.77 -20.91
N TRP A 278 2.57 -23.18 -21.68
CA TRP A 278 1.27 -22.49 -21.68
C TRP A 278 0.51 -22.67 -20.36
N TYR A 279 0.58 -23.85 -19.76
CA TYR A 279 -0.03 -24.11 -18.45
C TYR A 279 0.61 -23.23 -17.37
N LEU A 280 1.94 -23.11 -17.33
CA LEU A 280 2.64 -22.25 -16.38
C LEU A 280 2.27 -20.77 -16.57
N ASN A 281 2.22 -20.28 -17.80
CA ASN A 281 1.79 -18.90 -18.07
C ASN A 281 0.35 -18.67 -17.59
N GLY A 282 -0.58 -19.56 -17.92
CA GLY A 282 -1.97 -19.46 -17.48
C GLY A 282 -2.13 -19.55 -15.95
N ALA A 283 -1.48 -20.51 -15.31
CA ALA A 283 -1.55 -20.70 -13.86
C ALA A 283 -0.90 -19.54 -13.09
N THR A 284 0.24 -19.03 -13.56
CA THR A 284 0.88 -17.87 -12.93
C THR A 284 0.08 -16.58 -13.14
N MET A 285 -0.49 -16.36 -14.33
CA MET A 285 -1.43 -15.25 -14.59
C MET A 285 -2.62 -15.32 -13.64
N LEU A 286 -3.22 -16.51 -13.49
CA LEU A 286 -4.35 -16.70 -12.59
C LEU A 286 -4.00 -16.35 -11.14
N MET A 287 -2.81 -16.74 -10.68
CA MET A 287 -2.31 -16.38 -9.35
C MET A 287 -2.10 -14.86 -9.16
N ARG A 288 -1.96 -14.06 -10.23
CA ARG A 288 -1.82 -12.60 -10.13
C ARG A 288 -3.13 -11.91 -9.76
N PHE A 289 -4.28 -12.47 -10.10
CA PHE A 289 -5.59 -11.85 -9.85
C PHE A 289 -5.88 -11.59 -8.36
N LYS A 290 -5.37 -12.43 -7.44
CA LYS A 290 -5.48 -12.14 -5.99
C LYS A 290 -4.69 -10.89 -5.58
N TYR A 291 -3.55 -10.63 -6.21
CA TYR A 291 -2.75 -9.42 -5.98
C TYR A 291 -3.39 -8.20 -6.64
N TYR A 292 -3.98 -8.35 -7.83
CA TYR A 292 -4.76 -7.28 -8.46
C TYR A 292 -5.95 -6.86 -7.62
N PHE A 293 -6.65 -7.81 -6.99
CA PHE A 293 -7.66 -7.48 -5.99
C PHE A 293 -7.08 -6.62 -4.88
N ALA A 294 -6.01 -7.08 -4.22
CA ALA A 294 -5.39 -6.37 -3.11
C ALA A 294 -4.96 -4.94 -3.47
N TRP A 295 -4.29 -4.76 -4.62
CA TRP A 295 -3.83 -3.46 -5.09
C TRP A 295 -4.97 -2.54 -5.53
N LEU A 296 -5.94 -3.03 -6.32
CA LEU A 296 -7.07 -2.22 -6.77
C LEU A 296 -7.97 -1.80 -5.61
N PHE A 297 -8.14 -2.68 -4.61
CA PHE A 297 -8.96 -2.37 -3.45
C PHE A 297 -8.25 -1.37 -2.54
N ALA A 298 -6.96 -1.55 -2.25
CA ALA A 298 -6.19 -0.58 -1.47
C ALA A 298 -6.15 0.80 -2.15
N ASP A 299 -6.00 0.82 -3.49
CA ASP A 299 -6.14 2.03 -4.28
C ASP A 299 -7.53 2.69 -4.13
N ALA A 300 -8.60 1.88 -4.09
CA ALA A 300 -9.95 2.39 -3.87
C ALA A 300 -10.09 3.02 -2.48
N VAL A 301 -9.47 2.42 -1.45
CA VAL A 301 -9.40 2.98 -0.08
C VAL A 301 -8.65 4.32 -0.08
N CYS A 302 -7.49 4.39 -0.73
CA CYS A 302 -6.71 5.63 -0.88
C CYS A 302 -7.47 6.72 -1.66
N ASN A 303 -8.21 6.37 -2.71
CA ASN A 303 -9.04 7.33 -3.44
C ASN A 303 -10.21 7.81 -2.59
N ASN A 304 -10.86 6.91 -1.86
CA ASN A 304 -11.99 7.23 -0.99
C ASN A 304 -11.57 8.14 0.18
N SER A 305 -10.34 8.00 0.69
CA SER A 305 -9.81 8.87 1.74
C SER A 305 -9.42 10.28 1.23
N GLY A 306 -9.39 10.49 -0.09
CA GLY A 306 -9.00 11.74 -0.74
C GLY A 306 -7.54 11.75 -1.22
N MET A 307 -6.72 10.79 -0.79
CA MET A 307 -5.28 10.79 -1.04
C MET A 307 -4.93 10.64 -2.52
N GLY A 308 -5.72 9.90 -3.30
CA GLY A 308 -5.42 9.61 -4.70
C GLY A 308 -5.74 10.71 -5.72
N PHE A 309 -6.14 11.91 -5.28
CA PHE A 309 -6.48 13.01 -6.18
C PHE A 309 -5.22 13.60 -6.85
N ASN A 310 -5.25 13.73 -8.18
CA ASN A 310 -4.13 14.20 -9.00
C ASN A 310 -4.40 15.54 -9.72
N GLY A 311 -5.47 16.25 -9.36
CA GLY A 311 -5.89 17.47 -10.06
C GLY A 311 -6.91 17.19 -11.17
N TYR A 312 -6.95 18.08 -12.16
CA TYR A 312 -7.90 18.03 -13.27
C TYR A 312 -7.16 17.83 -14.60
N ASP A 313 -7.76 17.08 -15.51
CA ASP A 313 -7.27 16.95 -16.87
C ASP A 313 -7.52 18.24 -17.70
N ALA A 314 -7.08 18.23 -18.97
CA ALA A 314 -7.28 19.35 -19.89
C ALA A 314 -8.77 19.68 -20.15
N ASN A 315 -9.67 18.73 -19.87
CA ASN A 315 -11.12 18.87 -20.04
C ASN A 315 -11.82 19.27 -18.72
N GLY A 316 -11.08 19.46 -17.62
CA GLY A 316 -11.63 19.76 -16.30
C GLY A 316 -12.20 18.54 -15.55
N ILE A 317 -11.89 17.32 -15.98
CA ILE A 317 -12.32 16.08 -15.30
C ILE A 317 -11.33 15.75 -14.17
N PRO A 318 -11.82 15.48 -12.95
CA PRO A 318 -10.96 15.15 -11.82
C PRO A 318 -10.27 13.80 -11.99
N GLN A 319 -8.95 13.78 -11.80
CA GLN A 319 -8.12 12.60 -11.91
C GLN A 319 -7.87 11.96 -10.53
N TRP A 320 -8.08 10.65 -10.45
CA TRP A 320 -7.98 9.83 -9.23
C TRP A 320 -6.93 8.73 -9.39
N ASP A 321 -5.81 9.07 -10.01
CA ASP A 321 -4.76 8.15 -10.41
C ASP A 321 -3.39 8.44 -9.79
N LYS A 322 -3.29 9.42 -8.86
CA LYS A 322 -2.02 9.87 -8.26
C LYS A 322 -1.17 8.73 -7.70
N PHE A 323 -1.82 7.75 -7.07
CA PHE A 323 -1.18 6.59 -6.46
C PHE A 323 -1.73 5.27 -7.00
N THR A 324 -2.02 5.18 -8.30
CA THR A 324 -2.49 3.92 -8.88
C THR A 324 -1.37 2.87 -8.89
N ASN A 325 -1.56 1.78 -8.17
CA ASN A 325 -0.58 0.69 -8.06
C ASN A 325 -0.40 -0.09 -9.37
N VAL A 326 -1.51 -0.39 -10.05
CA VAL A 326 -1.50 -1.30 -11.20
C VAL A 326 -2.56 -0.92 -12.24
N PHE A 327 -2.16 -0.97 -13.50
CA PHE A 327 -3.06 -0.98 -14.64
C PHE A 327 -3.14 -2.41 -15.17
N VAL A 328 -4.12 -3.19 -14.70
CA VAL A 328 -4.20 -4.65 -14.93
C VAL A 328 -4.07 -5.03 -16.40
N LEU A 329 -4.85 -4.38 -17.28
CA LEU A 329 -4.82 -4.69 -18.71
C LEU A 329 -3.46 -4.39 -19.32
N ASN A 330 -2.91 -3.20 -19.07
CA ASN A 330 -1.58 -2.84 -19.56
C ASN A 330 -0.53 -3.83 -19.06
N PHE A 331 -0.56 -4.19 -17.78
CA PHE A 331 0.39 -5.13 -17.22
C PHE A 331 0.34 -6.50 -17.91
N GLU A 332 -0.86 -7.05 -18.15
CA GLU A 332 -0.99 -8.38 -18.76
C GLU A 332 -0.75 -8.37 -20.29
N VAL A 333 -1.12 -7.30 -21.00
CA VAL A 333 -0.94 -7.21 -22.46
C VAL A 333 0.40 -6.63 -22.91
N SER A 334 1.10 -5.87 -22.06
CA SER A 334 2.43 -5.34 -22.40
C SER A 334 3.47 -6.45 -22.57
N ALA A 335 3.28 -7.60 -21.91
CA ALA A 335 4.08 -8.80 -22.18
C ALA A 335 3.82 -9.38 -23.58
N CYS A 336 2.65 -9.12 -24.16
CA CYS A 336 2.26 -9.58 -25.50
C CYS A 336 2.71 -8.63 -26.62
N SER A 337 3.24 -7.43 -26.30
CA SER A 337 3.70 -6.43 -27.29
C SER A 337 5.18 -6.59 -27.69
N ILE A 338 5.83 -7.70 -27.31
CA ILE A 338 7.23 -8.03 -27.63
C ILE A 338 7.32 -9.23 -28.62
N LEU A 339 6.19 -9.72 -29.10
CA LEU A 339 6.08 -10.64 -30.25
C LEU A 339 5.39 -9.90 -31.40
#